data_AF-A0A0E0MMX2-F1
#
_entry.id   AF-A0A0E0MMX2-F1
#
_cell.length_a   1.000
_cell.length_b   1.000
_cell.length_c   1.000
_cell.angle_alpha   90.00
_cell.angle_beta   90.00
_cell.angle_gamma   90.00
#
_symmetry.space_group_name_H-M   'P 1'
#
loop_
_entity.id
_entity.type
_entity.pdbx_description
1 polymer ?
#
loop_
_entity_poly.entity_id
_entity_poly.type
_entity_poly.pdbx_seq_one_letter_code
_entity_poly.pdbx_strand_id
1 'polypeptide(L)'
;MKELIAEVASMRQIAPPQPGAVAWLSTTKGQLLLVNDYMANGSLDKSLYDRSKGTLDWSQRFHIIANPSIDVFVFGAFLLEVTCGQRPIEQDEGYNRIILVDWVVENWGNGLITKAADRGMLKRFSLDEVSLELKLGLLCSHSFPNARPPM
;
A
#
# COMPACT_ATOMS: atom_id res chain seq x y z
N MET A 1 1.01 -15.61 -15.90
CA MET A 1 1.60 -15.93 -14.57
C MET A 1 3.14 -15.88 -14.56
N LYS A 2 3.85 -16.28 -15.63
CA LYS A 2 5.31 -16.11 -15.72
C LYS A 2 5.78 -14.67 -15.96
N GLU A 3 4.93 -13.82 -16.56
CA GLU A 3 5.26 -12.41 -16.82
C GLU A 3 5.23 -11.53 -15.56
N LEU A 4 4.27 -11.76 -14.65
CA LEU A 4 4.18 -11.07 -13.34
C LEU A 4 5.36 -11.38 -12.40
N ILE A 5 5.90 -12.61 -12.45
CA ILE A 5 7.07 -13.01 -11.64
C ILE A 5 8.35 -12.35 -12.18
N ALA A 6 8.47 -12.20 -13.49
CA ALA A 6 9.58 -11.47 -14.11
C ALA A 6 9.52 -9.97 -13.78
N GLU A 7 8.32 -9.40 -13.72
CA GLU A 7 8.10 -7.99 -13.39
C GLU A 7 8.49 -7.70 -11.94
N VAL A 8 8.02 -8.48 -10.97
CA VAL A 8 8.39 -8.30 -9.55
C VAL A 8 9.85 -8.66 -9.25
N ALA A 9 10.44 -9.64 -9.96
CA ALA A 9 11.88 -9.92 -9.87
C ALA A 9 12.73 -8.78 -10.45
N SER A 10 12.23 -8.06 -11.47
CA SER A 10 12.89 -6.89 -12.06
C SER A 10 12.81 -5.64 -11.17
N MET A 11 11.84 -5.56 -10.24
CA MET A 11 11.73 -4.45 -9.27
C MET A 11 12.87 -4.41 -8.25
N ARG A 12 13.68 -5.46 -8.14
CA ARG A 12 14.91 -5.44 -7.32
C ARG A 12 16.06 -4.68 -7.98
N GLN A 13 15.96 -4.32 -9.27
CA GLN A 13 17.01 -3.65 -10.03
C GLN A 13 16.54 -2.48 -10.93
N ILE A 14 15.27 -2.11 -10.97
CA ILE A 14 14.79 -0.95 -11.74
C ILE A 14 14.51 0.22 -10.80
N ALA A 15 15.52 1.06 -10.59
CA ALA A 15 15.42 2.50 -10.83
C ALA A 15 16.73 3.21 -10.43
N PRO A 16 17.49 3.84 -11.36
CA PRO A 16 18.31 4.96 -10.97
C PRO A 16 17.40 6.05 -10.38
N PRO A 17 17.88 6.90 -9.45
CA PRO A 17 17.04 7.86 -8.73
C PRO A 17 16.30 8.75 -9.74
N GLN A 18 14.99 8.50 -9.87
CA GLN A 18 14.09 9.42 -10.56
C GLN A 18 13.78 10.57 -9.59
N PRO A 19 13.78 11.83 -10.03
CA PRO A 19 13.30 12.92 -9.20
C PRO A 19 11.79 12.75 -9.00
N GLY A 20 11.37 12.27 -7.82
CA GLY A 20 9.95 12.14 -7.44
C GLY A 20 9.60 10.83 -6.72
N ALA A 21 10.14 10.65 -5.50
CA ALA A 21 9.81 9.61 -4.52
C ALA A 21 10.52 8.24 -4.64
N VAL A 22 11.55 8.07 -3.78
CA VAL A 22 12.03 6.77 -3.30
C VAL A 22 12.09 6.90 -1.77
N ALA A 23 11.29 6.12 -1.05
CA ALA A 23 11.34 6.09 0.41
C ALA A 23 12.68 5.49 0.88
N TRP A 24 13.43 6.20 1.71
CA TRP A 24 14.63 5.69 2.38
C TRP A 24 14.36 5.49 3.88
N LEU A 25 14.67 4.29 4.38
CA LEU A 25 14.81 4.03 5.81
C LEU A 25 16.19 4.52 6.28
N SER A 26 16.24 5.40 7.28
CA SER A 26 17.41 5.56 8.14
C SER A 26 16.97 5.61 9.59
N THR A 27 17.42 4.65 10.39
CA THR A 27 17.25 4.71 11.84
C THR A 27 18.63 4.71 12.49
N THR A 28 18.96 5.80 13.19
CA THR A 28 19.92 5.75 14.30
C THR A 28 19.23 5.34 15.61
N LYS A 29 17.89 5.14 15.62
CA LYS A 29 17.08 4.86 16.83
C LYS A 29 15.88 3.91 16.66
N GLY A 30 15.82 3.08 15.62
CA GLY A 30 14.77 2.05 15.47
C GLY A 30 13.34 2.54 15.17
N GLN A 31 13.15 3.78 14.69
CA GLN A 31 11.83 4.31 14.34
C GLN A 31 11.68 4.42 12.82
N LEU A 32 10.66 3.77 12.26
CA LEU A 32 10.30 3.86 10.86
C LEU A 32 9.55 5.17 10.61
N LEU A 33 10.05 5.99 9.68
CA LEU A 33 9.38 7.23 9.27
C LEU A 33 8.97 7.11 7.80
N LEU A 34 7.67 7.27 7.55
CA LEU A 34 7.14 7.40 6.20
C LEU A 34 7.38 8.84 5.74
N VAL A 35 8.39 9.03 4.88
CA VAL A 35 8.69 10.32 4.26
C VAL A 35 7.97 10.40 2.93
N ASN A 36 6.93 11.24 2.88
CA ASN A 36 6.07 11.45 1.74
C ASN A 36 6.32 12.82 1.10
N ASP A 37 6.12 12.91 -0.22
CA ASP A 37 6.12 14.21 -0.91
C ASP A 37 5.00 15.11 -0.38
N TYR A 38 5.30 16.40 -0.29
CA TYR A 38 4.36 17.40 0.18
C TYR A 38 3.23 17.63 -0.85
N MET A 39 2.00 17.27 -0.50
CA MET A 39 0.82 17.57 -1.32
C MET A 39 0.44 19.05 -1.17
N ALA A 40 0.84 19.89 -2.13
CA ALA A 40 0.56 21.33 -2.12
C ALA A 40 -0.94 21.69 -1.96
N ASN A 41 -1.82 20.84 -2.49
CA ASN A 41 -3.27 21.03 -2.42
C ASN A 41 -3.89 20.48 -1.11
N GLY A 42 -3.12 19.74 -0.31
CA GLY A 42 -3.58 19.04 0.88
C GLY A 42 -4.31 17.73 0.57
N SER A 43 -5.00 17.18 1.57
CA SER A 43 -5.76 15.94 1.44
C SER A 43 -7.08 16.15 0.71
N LEU A 44 -7.58 15.09 0.08
CA LEU A 44 -8.92 15.07 -0.53
C LEU A 44 -10.01 15.43 0.48
N ASP A 45 -9.85 15.03 1.74
CA ASP A 45 -10.75 15.37 2.84
C ASP A 45 -10.99 16.89 2.98
N LYS A 46 -9.90 17.68 2.90
CA LYS A 46 -9.99 19.15 2.93
C LYS A 46 -10.81 19.65 1.73
N SER A 47 -10.55 19.15 0.53
CA SER A 47 -11.30 19.57 -0.67
C SER A 47 -12.77 19.12 -0.68
N LEU A 48 -13.14 18.13 0.13
CA LEU A 48 -14.52 17.63 0.23
C LEU A 48 -15.34 18.32 1.32
N TYR A 49 -14.73 18.63 2.46
CA TYR A 49 -15.45 19.07 3.67
C TYR A 49 -15.09 20.49 4.13
N ASP A 50 -13.94 21.04 3.70
CA ASP A 50 -13.56 22.41 4.03
C ASP A 50 -14.26 23.42 3.11
N ARG A 51 -15.30 24.07 3.65
CA ARG A 51 -16.06 25.09 2.92
C ARG A 51 -15.23 26.31 2.50
N SER A 52 -14.04 26.52 3.07
CA SER A 52 -13.19 27.67 2.74
C SER A 52 -12.43 27.52 1.41
N LYS A 53 -12.22 26.28 0.94
CA LYS A 53 -11.45 26.00 -0.29
C LYS A 53 -12.28 25.85 -1.56
N GLY A 54 -13.60 26.00 -1.46
CA GLY A 54 -14.53 25.77 -2.57
C GLY A 54 -14.82 24.27 -2.77
N THR A 55 -16.05 23.95 -3.14
CA THR A 55 -16.52 22.56 -3.28
C THR A 55 -16.08 21.98 -4.64
N LEU A 56 -15.53 20.75 -4.64
CA LEU A 56 -15.25 20.03 -5.88
C LEU A 56 -16.49 19.91 -6.76
N ASP A 57 -16.37 20.28 -8.03
CA ASP A 57 -17.44 20.12 -9.02
C ASP A 57 -17.66 18.63 -9.36
N TRP A 58 -18.76 18.33 -10.05
CA TRP A 58 -19.08 16.95 -10.40
C TRP A 58 -18.07 16.30 -11.34
N SER A 59 -17.46 17.06 -12.26
CA SER A 59 -16.46 16.55 -13.19
C SER A 59 -15.20 16.11 -12.45
N GLN A 60 -14.75 16.92 -11.50
CA GLN A 60 -13.62 16.61 -10.62
C GLN A 60 -13.91 15.39 -9.75
N ARG A 61 -15.11 15.30 -9.16
CA ARG A 61 -15.53 14.13 -8.37
C ARG A 61 -15.59 12.86 -9.23
N PHE A 62 -16.14 12.95 -10.44
CA PHE A 62 -16.18 11.84 -11.37
C PHE A 62 -14.78 11.38 -11.77
N HIS A 63 -13.86 12.30 -12.04
CA HIS A 63 -12.48 11.96 -12.37
C HIS A 63 -11.76 11.25 -11.23
N ILE A 64 -12.02 11.66 -9.98
CA ILE A 64 -11.50 10.97 -8.80
C ILE A 64 -12.07 9.54 -8.74
N ILE A 65 -13.40 9.37 -8.87
CA ILE A 65 -14.08 8.07 -8.76
C ILE A 65 -13.68 7.12 -9.89
N ALA A 66 -13.56 7.62 -11.12
CA ALA A 66 -13.25 6.83 -12.31
C ALA A 66 -11.75 6.56 -12.51
N ASN A 67 -10.91 6.86 -11.52
CA ASN A 67 -9.48 6.65 -11.61
C ASN A 67 -9.16 5.14 -11.51
N PRO A 68 -8.59 4.50 -12.56
CA PRO A 68 -8.25 3.07 -12.55
C PRO A 68 -7.29 2.67 -11.42
N SER A 69 -6.49 3.63 -10.94
CA SER A 69 -5.57 3.42 -9.83
C SER A 69 -6.31 3.12 -8.51
N ILE A 70 -7.58 3.51 -8.38
CA ILE A 70 -8.43 3.13 -7.23
C ILE A 70 -8.71 1.63 -7.26
N ASP A 71 -9.03 1.07 -8.42
CA ASP A 71 -9.28 -0.37 -8.55
C ASP A 71 -8.02 -1.17 -8.20
N VAL A 72 -6.84 -0.70 -8.62
CA VAL A 72 -5.55 -1.30 -8.22
C VAL A 72 -5.35 -1.26 -6.71
N PHE A 73 -5.71 -0.15 -6.04
CA PHE A 73 -5.64 -0.04 -4.59
C PHE A 73 -6.56 -1.01 -3.87
N VAL A 74 -7.83 -1.08 -4.30
CA VAL A 74 -8.82 -1.99 -3.72
C VAL A 74 -8.39 -3.44 -3.93
N PHE A 75 -7.86 -3.77 -5.10
CA PHE A 75 -7.27 -5.07 -5.38
C PHE A 75 -6.09 -5.39 -4.47
N GLY A 76 -5.17 -4.43 -4.25
CA GLY A 76 -4.05 -4.59 -3.32
C GLY A 76 -4.49 -4.85 -1.89
N ALA A 77 -5.46 -4.10 -1.38
CA ALA A 77 -6.04 -4.31 -0.06
C ALA A 77 -6.72 -5.68 0.06
N PHE A 78 -7.44 -6.10 -0.99
CA PHE A 78 -8.08 -7.42 -1.06
C PHE A 78 -7.07 -8.57 -1.07
N LEU A 79 -5.97 -8.44 -1.82
CA LEU A 79 -4.89 -9.42 -1.78
C LEU A 79 -4.34 -9.59 -0.36
N LEU A 80 -4.08 -8.49 0.34
CA LEU A 80 -3.61 -8.54 1.73
C LEU A 80 -4.65 -9.17 2.66
N GLU A 81 -5.93 -8.85 2.52
CA GLU A 81 -7.01 -9.48 3.30
C GLU A 81 -7.01 -11.01 3.14
N VAL A 82 -6.90 -11.50 1.89
CA VAL A 82 -6.92 -12.94 1.61
C VAL A 82 -5.64 -13.63 2.10
N THR A 83 -4.46 -13.04 1.87
CA THR A 83 -3.18 -13.65 2.26
C THR A 83 -2.96 -13.60 3.78
N CYS A 84 -3.41 -12.56 4.47
CA CYS A 84 -3.29 -12.41 5.92
C CYS A 84 -4.43 -13.09 6.69
N GLY A 85 -5.59 -13.32 6.06
CA GLY A 85 -6.78 -13.85 6.71
C GLY A 85 -7.39 -12.89 7.74
N GLN A 86 -7.14 -11.58 7.58
CA GLN A 86 -7.55 -10.52 8.50
C GLN A 86 -8.34 -9.45 7.75
N ARG A 87 -9.23 -8.74 8.45
CA ARG A 87 -10.00 -7.66 7.82
C ARG A 87 -9.08 -6.47 7.54
N PRO A 88 -9.28 -5.72 6.44
CA PRO A 88 -8.49 -4.52 6.14
C PRO A 88 -8.48 -3.46 7.25
N ILE A 89 -9.57 -3.40 8.03
CA ILE A 89 -9.72 -2.52 9.19
C ILE A 89 -10.27 -3.35 10.34
N GLU A 90 -9.52 -3.42 11.44
CA GLU A 90 -9.94 -4.03 12.70
C GLU A 90 -9.93 -2.99 13.82
N GLN A 91 -10.73 -3.22 14.87
CA GLN A 91 -10.69 -2.43 16.10
C GLN A 91 -10.11 -3.28 17.21
N ASP A 92 -9.08 -2.77 17.87
CA ASP A 92 -8.52 -3.39 19.08
C ASP A 92 -9.42 -3.12 20.30
N GLU A 93 -9.19 -3.85 21.39
CA GLU A 93 -9.85 -3.70 22.70
C GLU A 93 -9.79 -2.25 23.24
N GLY A 94 -8.78 -1.48 22.82
CA GLY A 94 -8.62 -0.06 23.13
C GLY A 94 -9.34 0.91 22.19
N TYR A 95 -10.24 0.46 21.32
CA TYR A 95 -10.91 1.24 20.26
C TYR A 95 -9.96 1.87 19.22
N ASN A 96 -8.71 1.42 19.16
CA ASN A 96 -7.77 1.82 18.13
C ASN A 96 -8.04 1.07 16.84
N ARG A 97 -8.04 1.80 15.71
CA ARG A 97 -8.17 1.19 14.38
C ARG A 97 -6.82 0.65 13.95
N ILE A 98 -6.76 -0.65 13.71
CA ILE A 98 -5.61 -1.31 13.08
C ILE A 98 -5.90 -1.38 11.59
N ILE A 99 -5.01 -0.80 10.79
CA ILE A 99 -5.07 -0.87 9.32
C ILE A 99 -4.14 -1.98 8.88
N LEU A 100 -4.69 -2.96 8.15
CA LEU A 100 -3.95 -4.15 7.73
C LEU A 100 -2.69 -3.80 6.93
N VAL A 101 -2.79 -2.82 6.03
CA VAL A 101 -1.65 -2.35 5.22
C VAL A 101 -0.50 -1.89 6.12
N ASP A 102 -0.77 -1.07 7.14
CA ASP A 102 0.24 -0.54 8.05
C ASP A 102 0.90 -1.68 8.84
N TRP A 103 0.09 -2.62 9.32
CA TRP A 103 0.59 -3.80 10.04
C TRP A 103 1.48 -4.71 9.18
N VAL A 104 1.15 -4.89 7.89
CA VAL A 104 1.99 -5.66 6.95
C VAL A 104 3.30 -4.92 6.66
N VAL A 105 3.26 -3.59 6.52
CA VAL A 105 4.47 -2.75 6.36
C VAL A 105 5.39 -2.86 7.58
N GLU A 106 4.85 -2.85 8.79
CA GLU A 106 5.61 -3.04 10.02
C GLU A 106 6.30 -4.42 10.06
N ASN A 107 5.58 -5.49 9.70
CA ASN A 107 6.15 -6.83 9.62
C ASN A 107 7.27 -6.92 8.56
N TRP A 108 7.13 -6.19 7.45
CA TRP A 108 8.19 -6.09 6.44
C TRP A 108 9.41 -5.35 6.98
N GLY A 109 9.23 -4.21 7.66
CA GLY A 109 10.31 -3.45 8.30
C GLY A 109 11.09 -4.25 9.35
N ASN A 110 10.41 -5.17 10.03
CA ASN A 110 11.01 -6.11 10.98
C ASN A 110 11.74 -7.30 10.32
N GLY A 111 11.84 -7.33 8.99
CA GLY A 111 12.63 -8.29 8.23
C GLY A 111 11.94 -9.62 7.89
N LEU A 112 10.66 -9.80 8.26
CA LEU A 112 9.91 -11.05 8.05
C LEU A 112 8.47 -10.76 7.64
N ILE A 113 8.27 -10.30 6.41
CA ILE A 113 6.94 -9.99 5.87
C ILE A 113 5.98 -11.19 5.94
N THR A 114 6.47 -12.42 5.80
CA THR A 114 5.68 -13.66 5.85
C THR A 114 5.05 -13.94 7.22
N LYS A 115 5.50 -13.25 8.30
CA LYS A 115 4.80 -13.28 9.59
C LYS A 115 3.39 -12.70 9.50
N ALA A 116 3.13 -11.85 8.51
CA ALA A 116 1.83 -11.27 8.29
C ALA A 116 0.83 -12.24 7.65
N ALA A 117 1.30 -13.32 7.04
CA ALA A 117 0.43 -14.26 6.34
C ALA A 117 -0.35 -15.17 7.30
N ASP A 118 -1.54 -15.58 6.87
CA ASP A 118 -2.32 -16.60 7.55
C ASP A 118 -1.52 -17.91 7.69
N ARG A 119 -1.69 -18.58 8.83
CA ARG A 119 -0.98 -19.84 9.11
C ARG A 119 -1.37 -20.96 8.14
N GLY A 120 -2.58 -20.92 7.57
CA GLY A 120 -3.03 -21.83 6.52
C GLY A 120 -2.28 -21.61 5.21
N MET A 121 -1.97 -20.37 4.85
CA MET A 121 -1.16 -20.04 3.67
C MET A 121 0.26 -20.59 3.79
N LEU A 122 0.92 -20.38 4.94
CA LEU A 122 2.30 -20.84 5.18
C LEU A 122 2.46 -22.37 5.17
N LYS A 123 1.38 -23.14 5.32
CA LYS A 123 1.40 -24.61 5.23
C LYS A 123 1.27 -25.12 3.80
N ARG A 124 0.71 -24.31 2.89
CA ARG A 124 0.33 -24.74 1.54
C ARG A 124 1.23 -24.16 0.46
N PHE A 125 1.89 -23.04 0.74
CA PHE A 125 2.72 -22.28 -0.20
C PHE A 125 4.12 -22.06 0.36
N SER A 126 5.08 -21.85 -0.54
CA SER A 126 6.46 -21.49 -0.16
C SER A 126 6.53 -20.08 0.42
N LEU A 127 7.55 -19.82 1.24
CA LEU A 127 7.76 -18.48 1.80
C LEU A 127 8.00 -17.42 0.73
N ASP A 128 8.56 -17.80 -0.42
CA ASP A 128 8.81 -16.90 -1.53
C ASP A 128 7.50 -16.52 -2.24
N GLU A 129 6.59 -17.47 -2.47
CA GLU A 129 5.26 -17.21 -3.05
C GLU A 129 4.44 -16.29 -2.13
N VAL A 130 4.40 -16.58 -0.84
CA VAL A 130 3.69 -15.76 0.14
C VAL A 130 4.33 -14.37 0.26
N SER A 131 5.67 -14.30 0.27
CA SER A 131 6.36 -13.01 0.29
C SER A 131 6.08 -12.19 -0.97
N LEU A 132 5.93 -12.84 -2.13
CA LEU A 132 5.62 -12.18 -3.38
C LEU A 132 4.21 -11.58 -3.35
N GLU A 133 3.22 -12.36 -2.92
CA GLU A 133 1.83 -11.90 -2.78
C GLU A 133 1.71 -10.70 -1.84
N LEU A 134 2.36 -10.77 -0.67
CA LEU A 134 2.33 -9.66 0.30
C LEU A 134 2.99 -8.39 -0.26
N LYS A 135 4.13 -8.51 -0.95
CA LYS A 135 4.79 -7.36 -1.59
C LYS A 135 3.95 -6.78 -2.71
N LEU A 136 3.30 -7.62 -3.52
CA LEU A 136 2.39 -7.18 -4.57
C LEU A 136 1.18 -6.46 -3.98
N GLY A 137 0.58 -7.01 -2.92
CA GLY A 137 -0.50 -6.37 -2.18
C GLY A 137 -0.12 -4.99 -1.66
N LEU A 138 1.06 -4.85 -1.04
CA LEU A 138 1.60 -3.56 -0.57
C LEU A 138 1.86 -2.57 -1.71
N LEU A 139 2.42 -3.04 -2.82
CA LEU A 139 2.69 -2.20 -4.00
C LEU A 139 1.39 -1.67 -4.62
N CYS A 140 0.38 -2.53 -4.77
CA CYS A 140 -0.94 -2.16 -5.29
C CYS A 140 -1.69 -1.24 -4.32
N SER A 141 -1.55 -1.44 -3.01
CA SER A 141 -2.18 -0.61 -1.97
C SER A 141 -1.37 0.63 -1.58
N HIS A 142 -0.36 1.00 -2.37
CA HIS A 142 0.47 2.17 -2.07
C HIS A 142 -0.37 3.44 -1.95
N SER A 143 -0.06 4.34 -1.02
CA SER A 143 -0.85 5.57 -0.80
C SER A 143 -0.86 6.48 -2.03
N PHE A 144 0.18 6.40 -2.86
CA PHE A 144 0.32 7.21 -4.06
C PHE A 144 -0.12 6.46 -5.34
N PRO A 145 -1.12 6.97 -6.08
CA PRO A 145 -1.63 6.35 -7.30
C PRO A 145 -0.59 6.07 -8.40
N ASN A 146 0.42 6.93 -8.54
CA ASN A 146 1.49 6.83 -9.54
C ASN A 146 2.59 5.83 -9.19
N ALA A 147 2.69 5.42 -7.93
CA ALA A 147 3.61 4.37 -7.48
C ALA A 147 3.00 2.97 -7.62
N ARG A 148 1.68 2.89 -7.83
CA ARG A 148 0.97 1.63 -8.08
C ARG A 148 1.27 1.14 -9.51
N PRO A 149 1.21 -0.17 -9.77
CA PRO A 149 1.32 -0.69 -11.13
C PRO A 149 0.16 -0.20 -12.00
N PRO A 150 0.37 -0.02 -13.31
CA PRO A 150 -0.73 0.15 -14.24
C PRO A 150 -1.55 -1.15 -14.31
N MET A 151 -2.85 -1.02 -14.57
CA MET A 151 -3.74 -2.15 -14.90
C MET A 151 -3.62 -2.55 -16.37
#